data_AF-D3CTI9-F1
#
_entry.id   AF-D3CTI9-F1
#
_cell.length_a   1.000
_cell.length_b   1.000
_cell.length_c   1.000
_cell.angle_alpha   90.00
_cell.angle_beta   90.00
_cell.angle_gamma   90.00
#
_symmetry.space_group_name_H-M   'P 1'
#
loop_
_entity.id
_entity.type
_entity.pdbx_description
1 polymer ?
#
loop_
_entity_poly.entity_id
_entity_poly.type
_entity_poly.pdbx_seq_one_letter_code
_entity_poly.pdbx_strand_id
1 'polypeptide(L)'
;MTRDRILAAATEMVHGFPTWDWGALTIRAVARRAQVNESTVYRYFSNERRLRDAVMRRLEQEAGVELERLRLEEFGDVVGRMFAYLSSFPVAQPPPEDPTFADIDERRRRALIAAVSDAAVDWPDEEAELAAAMLDVFWNVSSYERLTVTWKLDPERATRAVNWVIRTLDAAVRAGDGPGCGPGEASSAGGG
;
A
#
# COMPACT_ATOMS: atom_id res chain seq x y z
N MET A 1 12.04 27.31 -10.78
CA MET A 1 12.04 27.99 -9.45
C MET A 1 10.63 28.13 -8.85
N THR A 2 9.71 28.95 -9.36
CA THR A 2 8.39 29.10 -8.69
C THR A 2 7.49 27.87 -8.83
N ARG A 3 7.45 27.24 -10.01
CA ARG A 3 6.68 26.00 -10.23
C ARG A 3 7.18 24.85 -9.34
N ASP A 4 8.49 24.64 -9.29
CA ASP A 4 9.09 23.54 -8.52
C ASP A 4 8.92 23.76 -7.02
N ARG A 5 8.98 25.02 -6.54
CA ARG A 5 8.70 25.37 -5.15
C ARG A 5 7.25 25.08 -4.75
N ILE A 6 6.30 25.38 -5.64
CA ILE A 6 4.87 25.07 -5.42
C ILE A 6 4.67 23.55 -5.39
N LEU A 7 5.31 22.82 -6.30
CA LEU A 7 5.21 21.37 -6.36
C LEU A 7 5.84 20.70 -5.13
N ALA A 8 7.03 21.13 -4.71
CA ALA A 8 7.70 20.63 -3.51
C ALA A 8 6.85 20.87 -2.25
N ALA A 9 6.30 22.08 -2.09
CA ALA A 9 5.41 22.38 -0.97
C ALA A 9 4.13 21.52 -0.97
N ALA A 10 3.58 21.22 -2.15
CA ALA A 10 2.41 20.34 -2.28
C ALA A 10 2.75 18.88 -1.95
N THR A 11 3.91 18.40 -2.38
CA THR A 11 4.43 17.06 -2.06
C THR A 11 4.68 16.91 -0.55
N GLU A 12 5.35 17.89 0.07
CA GLU A 12 5.56 17.91 1.54
C GLU A 12 4.25 17.90 2.34
N MET A 13 3.17 18.51 1.80
CA MET A 13 1.86 18.45 2.46
C MET A 13 1.29 17.04 2.44
N VAL A 14 1.39 16.33 1.32
CA VAL A 14 0.89 14.95 1.19
C VAL A 14 1.66 13.99 2.11
N HIS A 15 2.97 14.22 2.29
CA HIS A 15 3.80 13.47 3.24
C HIS A 15 3.34 13.58 4.70
N GLY A 16 2.62 14.65 5.05
CA GLY A 16 2.08 14.85 6.40
C GLY A 16 0.63 14.44 6.58
N PHE A 17 -0.04 13.85 5.58
CA PHE A 17 -1.45 13.48 5.69
C PHE A 17 -1.64 12.09 6.31
N PRO A 18 -2.57 11.92 7.28
CA PRO A 18 -2.89 10.64 7.93
C PRO A 18 -3.33 9.54 7.00
N THR A 19 -4.05 9.94 5.97
CA THR A 19 -4.57 9.12 4.89
C THR A 19 -4.35 9.91 3.61
N TRP A 20 -4.41 9.26 2.45
CA TRP A 20 -4.33 9.88 1.13
C TRP A 20 -5.54 10.82 0.85
N ASP A 21 -5.78 11.79 1.73
CA ASP A 21 -6.83 12.79 1.67
C ASP A 21 -6.42 13.88 0.69
N TRP A 22 -6.64 13.59 -0.59
CA TRP A 22 -6.49 14.53 -1.68
C TRP A 22 -7.39 15.77 -1.54
N GLY A 23 -8.44 15.71 -0.71
CA GLY A 23 -9.36 16.81 -0.45
C GLY A 23 -8.68 17.98 0.27
N ALA A 24 -7.72 17.70 1.15
CA ALA A 24 -6.93 18.72 1.84
C ALA A 24 -5.91 19.42 0.92
N LEU A 25 -5.54 18.81 -0.21
CA LEU A 25 -4.60 19.36 -1.18
C LEU A 25 -5.27 20.37 -2.15
N THR A 26 -5.66 21.52 -1.60
CA THR A 26 -6.28 22.61 -2.36
C THR A 26 -5.26 23.63 -2.87
N ILE A 27 -5.59 24.37 -3.93
CA ILE A 27 -4.72 25.46 -4.44
C ILE A 27 -4.42 26.49 -3.34
N ARG A 28 -5.42 26.84 -2.53
CA ARG A 28 -5.28 27.77 -1.41
C ARG A 28 -4.32 27.26 -0.34
N ALA A 29 -4.44 25.99 0.03
CA ALA A 29 -3.57 25.38 1.03
C ALA A 29 -2.12 25.32 0.54
N VAL A 30 -1.90 24.94 -0.73
CA VAL A 30 -0.57 24.92 -1.35
C VAL A 30 0.01 26.32 -1.50
N ALA A 31 -0.77 27.32 -1.92
CA ALA A 31 -0.30 28.71 -2.04
C ALA A 31 0.22 29.24 -0.70
N ARG A 32 -0.52 28.97 0.38
CA ARG A 32 -0.12 29.31 1.75
C ARG A 32 1.19 28.62 2.14
N ARG A 33 1.30 27.32 1.91
CA ARG A 33 2.49 26.53 2.28
C ARG A 33 3.72 26.90 1.45
N ALA A 34 3.54 27.24 0.17
CA ALA A 34 4.61 27.68 -0.72
C ALA A 34 4.91 29.19 -0.60
N GLN A 35 4.19 29.91 0.26
CA GLN A 35 4.29 31.36 0.44
C GLN A 35 4.20 32.13 -0.88
N VAL A 36 3.18 31.83 -1.69
CA VAL A 36 2.87 32.52 -2.95
C VAL A 36 1.40 32.94 -3.00
N ASN A 37 1.05 33.83 -3.94
CA ASN A 37 -0.34 34.15 -4.22
C ASN A 37 -1.02 32.98 -4.96
N GLU A 38 -2.31 32.73 -4.70
CA GLU A 38 -3.12 31.75 -5.43
C GLU A 38 -3.07 31.97 -6.95
N SER A 39 -3.07 33.22 -7.43
CA SER A 39 -2.94 33.54 -8.86
C SER A 39 -1.64 32.99 -9.48
N THR A 40 -0.57 32.92 -8.70
CA THR A 40 0.71 32.34 -9.13
C THR A 40 0.59 30.82 -9.24
N VAL A 41 -0.16 30.18 -8.35
CA VAL A 41 -0.44 28.73 -8.43
C VAL A 41 -1.32 28.43 -9.63
N TYR A 42 -2.42 29.18 -9.83
CA TYR A 42 -3.31 29.03 -10.99
C TYR A 42 -2.59 29.17 -12.33
N ARG A 43 -1.57 30.03 -12.41
CA ARG A 43 -0.73 30.19 -13.61
C ARG A 43 0.01 28.90 -14.01
N TYR A 44 0.42 28.09 -13.04
CA TYR A 44 1.15 26.83 -13.29
C TYR A 44 0.25 25.59 -13.26
N PHE A 45 -0.83 25.63 -12.48
CA PHE A 45 -1.78 24.55 -12.30
C PHE A 45 -3.19 25.13 -12.46
N SER A 46 -3.78 24.94 -13.64
CA SER A 46 -5.05 25.57 -14.00
C SER A 46 -6.24 25.14 -13.12
N ASN A 47 -6.11 24.04 -12.38
CA ASN A 47 -7.07 23.57 -11.38
C ASN A 47 -6.40 22.60 -10.40
N GLU A 48 -7.14 22.23 -9.33
CA GLU A 48 -6.68 21.28 -8.33
C GLU A 48 -6.35 19.89 -8.91
N ARG A 49 -7.08 19.44 -9.94
CA ARG A 49 -6.79 18.16 -10.59
C ARG A 49 -5.40 18.17 -11.22
N ARG A 50 -5.03 19.23 -11.94
CA ARG A 50 -3.69 19.36 -12.56
C ARG A 50 -2.58 19.43 -11.53
N LEU A 51 -2.84 20.06 -10.39
CA LEU A 51 -1.92 20.07 -9.25
C LEU A 51 -1.77 18.66 -8.65
N ARG A 52 -2.87 17.98 -8.33
CA ARG A 52 -2.89 16.60 -7.82
C ARG A 52 -2.19 15.64 -8.79
N ASP A 53 -2.46 15.72 -10.09
CA ASP A 53 -1.80 14.93 -11.13
C ASP A 53 -0.28 15.17 -11.15
N ALA A 54 0.16 16.41 -10.92
CA ALA A 54 1.59 16.74 -10.89
C ALA A 54 2.28 16.25 -9.62
N VAL A 55 1.58 16.29 -8.48
CA VAL A 55 2.05 15.72 -7.22
C VAL A 55 2.14 14.20 -7.33
N MET A 56 1.13 13.52 -7.88
CA MET A 56 1.16 12.08 -8.11
C MET A 56 2.37 11.65 -8.94
N ARG A 57 2.61 12.30 -10.09
CA ARG A 57 3.81 12.02 -10.89
C ARG A 57 5.11 12.26 -10.14
N ARG A 58 5.14 13.23 -9.21
CA ARG A 58 6.32 13.50 -8.39
C ARG A 58 6.54 12.40 -7.35
N LEU A 59 5.48 11.91 -6.71
CA LEU A 59 5.54 10.79 -5.76
C LEU A 59 5.99 9.50 -6.46
N GLU A 60 5.46 9.21 -7.65
CA GLU A 60 5.89 8.07 -8.48
C GLU A 60 7.38 8.15 -8.81
N GLN A 61 7.88 9.33 -9.21
CA GLN A 61 9.30 9.55 -9.49
C GLN A 61 10.18 9.39 -8.25
N GLU A 62 9.74 9.89 -7.09
CA GLU A 62 10.49 9.77 -5.84
C GLU A 62 10.53 8.33 -5.32
N ALA A 63 9.47 7.56 -5.53
CA ALA A 63 9.42 6.13 -5.25
C ALA A 63 10.11 5.26 -6.34
N GLY A 64 10.59 5.87 -7.43
CA GLY A 64 11.21 5.16 -8.55
C GLY A 64 10.25 4.25 -9.33
N VAL A 65 8.95 4.54 -9.32
CA VAL A 65 7.91 3.74 -9.96
C VAL A 65 7.67 4.23 -11.39
N GLU A 66 7.90 3.35 -12.37
CA GLU A 66 7.59 3.58 -13.79
C GLU A 66 6.41 2.68 -14.21
N LEU A 67 5.18 3.18 -14.06
CA LEU A 67 3.97 2.39 -14.32
C LEU A 67 3.87 1.93 -15.79
N GLU A 68 4.39 2.71 -16.74
CA GLU A 68 4.36 2.40 -18.16
C GLU A 68 5.23 1.20 -18.55
N ARG A 69 6.19 0.82 -17.70
CA ARG A 69 7.11 -0.31 -17.93
C ARG A 69 6.88 -1.48 -16.98
N LEU A 70 5.80 -1.45 -16.21
CA LEU A 70 5.52 -2.44 -15.19
C LEU A 70 5.39 -3.85 -15.81
N ARG A 71 6.26 -4.76 -15.35
CA ARG A 71 6.14 -6.20 -15.63
C ARG A 71 5.71 -6.94 -14.36
N LEU A 72 5.05 -8.09 -14.54
CA LEU A 72 4.48 -8.85 -13.42
C LEU A 72 5.57 -9.32 -12.45
N GLU A 73 6.69 -9.80 -12.98
CA GLU A 73 7.84 -10.24 -12.23
C GLU A 73 8.53 -9.12 -11.42
N GLU A 74 8.36 -7.86 -11.83
CA GLU A 74 8.91 -6.68 -11.15
C GLU A 74 7.93 -6.06 -10.16
N PHE A 75 6.69 -6.57 -10.10
CA PHE A 75 5.64 -5.96 -9.29
C PHE A 75 5.98 -5.98 -7.80
N GLY A 76 6.64 -7.04 -7.32
CA GLY A 76 7.15 -7.13 -5.94
C GLY A 76 8.11 -5.99 -5.62
N ASP A 77 9.09 -5.72 -6.49
CA ASP A 77 10.08 -4.65 -6.32
C ASP A 77 9.44 -3.25 -6.35
N VAL A 78 8.41 -3.08 -7.19
CA VAL A 78 7.64 -1.83 -7.25
C VAL A 78 6.89 -1.58 -5.95
N VAL A 79 6.22 -2.60 -5.40
CA VAL A 79 5.52 -2.51 -4.11
C VAL A 79 6.53 -2.26 -2.97
N GLY A 80 7.66 -2.96 -2.97
CA GLY A 80 8.72 -2.79 -1.97
C GLY A 80 9.27 -1.36 -1.92
N ARG A 81 9.57 -0.78 -3.08
CA ARG A 81 10.01 0.63 -3.17
C ARG A 81 8.94 1.61 -2.69
N MET A 82 7.68 1.35 -3.05
CA MET A 82 6.56 2.18 -2.59
C MET A 82 6.39 2.11 -1.07
N PHE A 83 6.48 0.92 -0.46
CA PHE A 83 6.38 0.77 0.99
C PHE A 83 7.58 1.39 1.72
N ALA A 84 8.81 1.22 1.20
CA ALA A 84 10.00 1.88 1.74
C ALA A 84 9.85 3.41 1.70
N TYR A 85 9.36 3.95 0.58
CA TYR A 85 9.06 5.37 0.44
C TYR A 85 8.00 5.83 1.44
N LEU A 86 6.88 5.10 1.57
CA LEU A 86 5.83 5.43 2.54
C LEU A 86 6.30 5.37 3.99
N SER A 87 7.18 4.42 4.34
CA SER A 87 7.75 4.28 5.68
C SER A 87 8.68 5.44 6.09
N SER A 88 9.13 6.25 5.12
CA SER A 88 9.95 7.43 5.39
C SER A 88 9.17 8.61 5.97
N PHE A 89 7.83 8.54 5.98
CA PHE A 89 6.94 9.58 6.50
C PHE A 89 6.41 9.23 7.89
N PRO A 90 6.18 10.22 8.76
CA PRO A 90 5.54 9.97 10.05
C PRO A 90 4.10 9.48 9.80
N VAL A 91 3.81 8.24 10.20
CA VAL A 91 2.45 7.70 10.22
C VAL A 91 1.64 8.60 11.15
N ALA A 92 0.68 9.36 10.62
CA ALA A 92 -0.21 10.09 11.49
C ALA A 92 -1.01 9.07 12.29
N GLN A 93 -1.18 9.32 13.59
CA GLN A 93 -1.93 8.39 14.42
C GLN A 93 -3.33 8.25 13.86
N PRO A 94 -3.79 7.01 13.56
CA PRO A 94 -5.15 6.81 13.12
C PRO A 94 -6.08 7.40 14.20
N PRO A 95 -7.24 7.95 13.81
CA PRO A 95 -8.25 8.33 14.80
C PRO A 95 -8.53 7.13 15.70
N PRO A 96 -8.84 7.34 17.00
CA PRO A 96 -9.10 6.25 17.92
C PRO A 96 -10.17 5.35 17.32
N GLU A 97 -9.78 4.10 17.10
CA GLU A 97 -10.62 3.06 16.52
C GLU A 97 -11.78 2.80 17.48
N ASP A 98 -12.99 2.66 16.96
CA ASP A 98 -14.14 2.31 17.80
C ASP A 98 -13.86 0.93 18.44
N PRO A 99 -13.99 0.77 19.77
CA PRO A 99 -13.59 -0.45 20.49
C PRO A 99 -14.21 -1.72 19.92
N THR A 100 -15.42 -1.63 19.33
CA THR A 100 -16.12 -2.76 18.72
C THR A 100 -15.36 -3.29 17.50
N PHE A 101 -14.81 -2.39 16.68
CA PHE A 101 -14.06 -2.77 15.48
C PHE A 101 -12.68 -3.29 15.86
N ALA A 102 -12.02 -2.65 16.84
CA ALA A 102 -10.73 -3.12 17.37
C ALA A 102 -10.81 -4.56 17.93
N ASP A 103 -11.85 -4.89 18.69
CA ASP A 103 -12.06 -6.24 19.23
C ASP A 103 -12.30 -7.28 18.12
N ILE A 104 -13.04 -6.90 17.06
CA ILE A 104 -13.29 -7.77 15.91
C ILE A 104 -12.00 -8.04 15.14
N ASP A 105 -11.19 -7.01 14.90
CA ASP A 105 -9.95 -7.12 14.15
C ASP A 105 -8.90 -7.91 14.93
N GLU A 106 -8.83 -7.74 16.25
CA GLU A 106 -7.98 -8.56 17.11
C GLU A 106 -8.40 -10.03 17.12
N ARG A 107 -9.71 -10.31 17.20
CA ARG A 107 -10.21 -11.69 17.12
C ARG A 107 -9.91 -12.32 15.75
N ARG A 108 -10.02 -11.54 14.67
CA ARG A 108 -9.74 -12.01 13.31
C ARG A 108 -8.25 -12.28 13.12
N ARG A 109 -7.38 -11.36 13.54
CA ARG A 109 -5.91 -11.53 13.53
C ARG A 109 -5.52 -12.85 14.18
N ARG A 110 -5.98 -13.10 15.41
CA ARG A 110 -5.70 -14.36 16.13
C ARG A 110 -6.23 -15.59 15.40
N ALA A 111 -7.42 -15.52 14.82
CA ALA A 111 -8.00 -16.66 14.09
C ALA A 111 -7.20 -16.98 12.81
N LEU A 112 -6.73 -15.97 12.08
CA LEU A 112 -5.93 -16.17 10.87
C LEU A 112 -4.54 -16.71 11.20
N ILE A 113 -3.87 -16.16 12.22
CA ILE A 113 -2.56 -16.68 12.68
C ILE A 113 -2.69 -18.15 13.05
N ALA A 114 -3.67 -18.51 13.90
CA ALA A 114 -3.89 -19.89 14.29
C ALA A 114 -4.13 -20.83 13.08
N ALA A 115 -4.98 -20.40 12.12
CA ALA A 115 -5.27 -21.20 10.94
C ALA A 115 -4.04 -21.43 10.04
N VAL A 116 -3.14 -20.43 9.93
CA VAL A 116 -1.89 -20.57 9.17
C VAL A 116 -0.89 -21.45 9.91
N SER A 117 -0.69 -21.22 11.21
CA SER A 117 0.21 -22.04 12.05
C SER A 117 -0.20 -23.51 12.07
N ASP A 118 -1.50 -23.82 12.12
CA ASP A 118 -2.01 -25.20 12.04
C ASP A 118 -1.72 -25.85 10.67
N ALA A 119 -1.71 -25.05 9.60
CA ALA A 119 -1.47 -25.52 8.23
C ALA A 119 0.03 -25.63 7.88
N ALA A 120 0.89 -24.86 8.55
CA ALA A 120 2.34 -24.82 8.36
C ALA A 120 3.08 -24.97 9.70
N VAL A 121 2.97 -26.15 10.30
CA VAL A 121 3.50 -26.46 11.64
C VAL A 121 5.00 -26.22 11.78
N ASP A 122 5.76 -26.35 10.69
CA ASP A 122 7.22 -26.20 10.69
C ASP A 122 7.69 -24.76 10.46
N TRP A 123 6.78 -23.79 10.27
CA TRP A 123 7.15 -22.40 10.07
C TRP A 123 7.47 -21.68 11.38
N PRO A 124 8.40 -20.70 11.34
CA PRO A 124 8.52 -19.71 12.41
C PRO A 124 7.21 -18.93 12.59
N ASP A 125 6.89 -18.55 13.83
CA ASP A 125 5.70 -17.76 14.14
C ASP A 125 5.59 -16.47 13.31
N GLU A 126 6.73 -15.82 13.03
CA GLU A 126 6.81 -14.61 12.21
C GLU A 126 6.36 -14.85 10.76
N GLU A 127 6.70 -15.98 10.16
CA GLU A 127 6.28 -16.31 8.79
C GLU A 127 4.76 -16.61 8.73
N ALA A 128 4.25 -17.29 9.75
CA ALA A 128 2.82 -17.54 9.89
C ALA A 128 2.04 -16.21 10.08
N GLU A 129 2.58 -15.29 10.87
CA GLU A 129 2.01 -13.95 11.06
C GLU A 129 1.98 -13.15 9.76
N LEU A 130 3.07 -13.14 8.98
CA LEU A 130 3.14 -12.45 7.69
C LEU A 130 2.12 -13.01 6.68
N ALA A 131 2.01 -14.34 6.57
CA ALA A 131 1.02 -14.96 5.69
C ALA A 131 -0.43 -14.69 6.16
N ALA A 132 -0.69 -14.72 7.46
CA ALA A 132 -1.98 -14.37 8.04
C ALA A 132 -2.36 -12.90 7.76
N ALA A 133 -1.41 -11.97 7.88
CA ALA A 133 -1.61 -10.56 7.55
C ALA A 133 -1.97 -10.38 6.07
N MET A 134 -1.35 -11.13 5.16
CA MET A 134 -1.68 -11.07 3.73
C MET A 134 -3.09 -11.60 3.42
N LEU A 135 -3.56 -12.62 4.16
CA LEU A 135 -4.95 -13.08 4.04
C LEU A 135 -5.94 -12.05 4.59
N ASP A 136 -5.60 -11.36 5.68
CA ASP A 136 -6.46 -10.35 6.30
C ASP A 136 -6.76 -9.17 5.38
N VAL A 137 -5.84 -8.81 4.47
CA VAL A 137 -6.06 -7.78 3.44
C VAL A 137 -7.36 -8.03 2.66
N PHE A 138 -7.72 -9.29 2.40
CA PHE A 138 -8.94 -9.64 1.67
C PHE A 138 -10.21 -9.58 2.51
N TRP A 139 -10.09 -9.49 3.84
CA TRP A 139 -11.20 -9.29 4.77
C TRP A 139 -11.53 -7.79 4.97
N ASN A 140 -10.79 -6.87 4.35
CA ASN A 140 -11.03 -5.44 4.49
C ASN A 140 -12.06 -4.91 3.46
N VAL A 141 -13.00 -4.06 3.91
CA VAL A 141 -13.96 -3.33 3.05
C VAL A 141 -13.23 -2.53 1.96
N SER A 142 -12.10 -1.89 2.27
CA SER A 142 -11.32 -1.14 1.29
C SER A 142 -10.81 -2.01 0.14
N SER A 143 -10.52 -3.29 0.39
CA SER A 143 -10.13 -4.24 -0.67
C SER A 143 -11.32 -4.57 -1.58
N TYR A 144 -12.51 -4.76 -1.00
CA TYR A 144 -13.74 -4.94 -1.78
C TYR A 144 -14.08 -3.71 -2.63
N GLU A 145 -14.01 -2.50 -2.05
CA GLU A 145 -14.25 -1.25 -2.77
C GLU A 145 -13.20 -1.02 -3.86
N ARG A 146 -11.93 -1.38 -3.60
CA ARG A 146 -10.90 -1.32 -4.64
C ARG A 146 -11.28 -2.19 -5.84
N LEU A 147 -11.73 -3.43 -5.61
CA LEU A 147 -12.13 -4.35 -6.68
C LEU A 147 -13.41 -3.92 -7.43
N THR A 148 -14.39 -3.39 -6.71
CA THR A 148 -15.72 -3.08 -7.28
C THR A 148 -15.82 -1.65 -7.82
N VAL A 149 -15.21 -0.67 -7.16
CA VAL A 149 -15.25 0.75 -7.55
C VAL A 149 -14.11 1.09 -8.49
N THR A 150 -12.87 0.75 -8.13
CA THR A 150 -11.69 1.12 -8.94
C THR A 150 -11.53 0.19 -10.14
N TRP A 151 -11.58 -1.13 -9.90
CA TRP A 151 -11.45 -2.14 -10.96
C TRP A 151 -12.76 -2.47 -11.66
N LYS A 152 -13.91 -1.95 -11.18
CA LYS A 152 -15.23 -2.09 -11.80
C LYS A 152 -15.66 -3.55 -12.02
N LEU A 153 -15.21 -4.44 -11.13
CA LEU A 153 -15.68 -5.82 -11.13
C LEU A 153 -17.06 -5.89 -10.48
N ASP A 154 -17.95 -6.70 -11.04
CA ASP A 154 -19.16 -7.10 -10.33
C ASP A 154 -18.80 -7.98 -9.10
N PRO A 155 -19.71 -8.11 -8.12
CA PRO A 155 -19.44 -8.87 -6.89
C PRO A 155 -19.02 -10.32 -7.12
N GLU A 156 -19.55 -10.99 -8.14
CA GLU A 156 -19.21 -12.38 -8.45
C GLU A 156 -17.78 -12.49 -9.00
N ARG A 157 -17.38 -11.57 -9.88
CA ARG A 157 -16.01 -11.50 -10.41
C ARG A 157 -15.01 -11.11 -9.33
N ALA A 158 -15.35 -10.17 -8.45
CA ALA A 158 -14.51 -9.81 -7.32
C ALA A 158 -14.30 -11.01 -6.39
N THR A 159 -15.36 -11.73 -6.04
CA THR A 159 -15.29 -12.95 -5.21
C THR A 159 -14.43 -14.04 -5.86
N ARG A 160 -14.60 -14.28 -7.16
CA ARG A 160 -13.77 -15.25 -7.90
C ARG A 160 -12.29 -14.87 -7.90
N ALA A 161 -11.97 -13.58 -8.07
CA ALA A 161 -10.59 -13.10 -8.06
C ALA A 161 -9.94 -13.30 -6.68
N VAL A 162 -10.62 -12.90 -5.61
CA VAL A 162 -10.12 -13.07 -4.23
C VAL A 162 -9.94 -14.55 -3.89
N ASN A 163 -10.93 -15.39 -4.18
CA ASN A 163 -10.83 -16.84 -3.93
C ASN A 163 -9.69 -17.50 -4.70
N TRP A 164 -9.35 -17.02 -5.90
CA TRP A 164 -8.19 -17.52 -6.62
C TRP A 164 -6.89 -17.22 -5.87
N VAL A 165 -6.69 -15.98 -5.40
CA VAL A 165 -5.49 -15.60 -4.64
C VAL A 165 -5.42 -16.32 -3.29
N ILE A 166 -6.54 -16.42 -2.56
CA ILE A 166 -6.60 -17.15 -1.28
C ILE A 166 -6.18 -18.61 -1.48
N ARG A 167 -6.68 -19.28 -2.54
CA ARG A 167 -6.26 -20.66 -2.84
C ARG A 167 -4.77 -20.76 -3.22
N THR A 168 -4.21 -19.77 -3.89
CA THR A 168 -2.78 -19.73 -4.21
C THR A 168 -1.94 -19.62 -2.93
N LEU A 169 -2.32 -18.72 -2.01
CA LEU A 169 -1.64 -18.59 -0.71
C LEU A 169 -1.80 -19.85 0.14
N ASP A 170 -3.01 -20.42 0.23
CA ASP A 170 -3.27 -21.68 0.92
C ASP A 170 -2.42 -22.84 0.38
N ALA A 171 -2.25 -22.93 -0.94
CA ALA A 171 -1.37 -23.92 -1.56
C ALA A 171 0.11 -23.69 -1.22
N ALA A 172 0.57 -22.43 -1.22
CA ALA A 172 1.95 -22.08 -0.86
C ALA A 172 2.26 -22.41 0.61
N VAL A 173 1.36 -22.05 1.53
CA VAL A 173 1.45 -22.37 2.97
C VAL A 173 1.59 -23.88 3.17
N ARG A 174 0.71 -24.68 2.55
CA ARG A 174 0.80 -26.15 2.66
C ARG A 174 2.03 -26.76 1.99
N ALA A 175 2.62 -26.08 1.01
CA ALA A 175 3.84 -26.51 0.35
C ALA A 175 5.11 -26.10 1.10
N GLY A 176 4.99 -25.32 2.18
CA GLY A 176 6.14 -24.76 2.90
C GLY A 176 6.84 -23.62 2.16
N ASP A 177 6.19 -23.01 1.16
CA ASP A 177 6.72 -21.91 0.35
C ASP A 177 6.33 -20.56 0.99
N GLY A 178 6.96 -20.29 2.15
CA GLY A 178 6.64 -19.15 3.01
C GLY A 178 7.32 -17.85 2.62
N PRO A 179 6.92 -16.72 3.24
CA PRO A 179 7.51 -15.41 2.98
C PRO A 179 9.03 -15.33 3.21
N GLY A 180 9.60 -16.22 4.04
CA GLY A 180 11.05 -16.34 4.24
C GLY A 180 11.77 -17.16 3.16
N CYS A 181 11.03 -17.90 2.34
CA CYS A 181 11.54 -18.81 1.32
C CYS A 181 11.85 -18.06 -0.01
N GLY A 182 12.80 -17.13 0.02
CA GLY A 182 13.31 -16.49 -1.20
C GLY A 182 14.28 -17.40 -1.98
N PRO A 183 14.45 -17.22 -3.30
CA PRO A 183 15.48 -17.92 -4.08
C PRO A 183 16.86 -17.36 -3.71
N GLY A 184 17.45 -17.85 -2.61
CA GLY A 184 18.72 -17.31 -2.09
C GLY A 184 19.50 -18.17 -1.10
N GLU A 185 18.89 -19.18 -0.47
CA GLU A 185 19.61 -20.02 0.51
C GLU A 185 19.48 -21.53 0.21
N ALA A 186 19.72 -21.91 -1.05
CA ALA A 186 20.12 -23.28 -1.33
C ALA A 186 21.60 -23.48 -1.00
N SER A 187 21.87 -23.89 0.24
CA SER A 187 22.99 -24.72 0.66
C SER A 187 24.39 -24.33 0.14
N SER A 188 25.06 -23.43 0.85
CA SER A 188 26.50 -23.49 1.03
C SER A 188 26.84 -24.30 2.28
N ALA A 189 26.47 -25.58 2.29
CA ALA A 189 26.91 -26.55 3.29
C ALA A 189 27.43 -27.80 2.56
N GLY A 190 28.72 -27.79 2.23
CA GLY A 190 29.38 -28.90 1.54
C GLY A 190 30.81 -28.57 1.16
N GLY A 191 31.67 -28.36 2.15
CA GLY A 191 33.11 -28.15 1.97
C GLY A 191 33.89 -28.50 3.22
N GLY A 192 34.04 -29.79 3.47
CA GLY A 192 34.95 -30.39 4.45
C GLY A 192 35.64 -31.59 3.83
#